data_AF-A0A9W8D7B8-F1
#
_entry.id   AF-A0A9W8D7B8-F1
#
_cell.length_a   1.000
_cell.length_b   1.000
_cell.length_c   1.000
_cell.angle_alpha   90.00
_cell.angle_beta   90.00
_cell.angle_gamma   90.00
#
_symmetry.space_group_name_H-M   'P 1'
#
loop_
_entity.id
_entity.type
_entity.pdbx_description
1 polymer ?
#
loop_
_entity_poly.entity_id
_entity_poly.type
_entity_poly.pdbx_seq_one_letter_code
_entity_poly.pdbx_strand_id
1 'polypeptide(L)'
;MWLAPIPETLRPGLDVLFVGINPGVVSGVKQLHFGNPQNFFWPGLFQSGLIPEAIQPEDGHRLAAEWNMSIVNLVQRTTPSTSDLSRQEMRDAVPELCRKISANPPRVICFVGKGIYEIFVGSSKITLGLQDSMHR
;
A
#
# COMPACT_ATOMS: atom_id res chain seq x y z
N MET A 1 -10.88 17.78 -5.78
CA MET A 1 -12.07 17.09 -5.25
C MET A 1 -11.62 16.20 -4.10
N TRP A 2 -12.13 16.41 -2.90
CA TRP A 2 -11.86 15.51 -1.78
C TRP A 2 -12.78 14.29 -1.92
N LEU A 3 -12.19 13.11 -2.10
CA LEU A 3 -12.89 11.83 -2.09
C LEU A 3 -12.66 11.16 -0.73
N ALA A 4 -13.60 10.31 -0.32
CA ALA A 4 -13.41 9.48 0.86
C ALA A 4 -12.13 8.63 0.69
N PRO A 5 -11.35 8.42 1.76
CA PRO A 5 -10.25 7.45 1.75
C PRO A 5 -10.75 6.06 1.39
N ILE A 6 -9.95 5.30 0.63
CA ILE A 6 -10.27 3.92 0.31
C ILE A 6 -10.30 3.10 1.61
N PRO A 7 -11.33 2.26 1.85
CA PRO A 7 -11.38 1.42 3.04
C PRO A 7 -10.14 0.51 3.17
N GLU A 8 -9.63 0.39 4.39
CA GLU A 8 -8.50 -0.46 4.74
C GLU A 8 -8.99 -1.61 5.63
N THR A 9 -8.49 -2.83 5.38
CA THR A 9 -8.85 -4.04 6.14
C THR A 9 -7.70 -4.47 7.05
N LEU A 10 -7.27 -3.57 7.92
CA LEU A 10 -6.19 -3.82 8.88
C LEU A 10 -6.68 -4.69 10.05
N ARG A 11 -5.86 -5.68 10.41
CA ARG A 11 -6.02 -6.48 11.62
C ARG A 11 -4.66 -6.97 12.13
N PRO A 12 -4.52 -7.31 13.41
CA PRO A 12 -3.28 -7.87 13.92
C PRO A 12 -2.92 -9.21 13.24
N GLY A 13 -1.62 -9.47 13.05
CA GLY A 13 -1.13 -10.77 12.59
C GLY A 13 -1.27 -11.03 11.08
N LEU A 14 -1.42 -9.99 10.26
CA LEU A 14 -1.34 -10.11 8.80
C LEU A 14 0.01 -10.71 8.38
N ASP A 15 0.02 -11.59 7.39
CA ASP A 15 1.25 -12.14 6.84
C ASP A 15 1.99 -11.09 6.01
N VAL A 16 1.26 -10.34 5.18
CA VAL A 16 1.81 -9.22 4.39
C VAL A 16 0.90 -8.01 4.44
N LEU A 17 1.47 -6.84 4.74
CA LEU A 17 0.85 -5.54 4.54
C LEU A 17 1.50 -4.84 3.35
N PHE A 18 0.74 -4.63 2.27
CA PHE A 18 1.18 -3.82 1.15
C PHE A 18 0.95 -2.33 1.41
N VAL A 19 1.96 -1.51 1.11
CA VAL A 19 1.89 -0.05 1.27
C VAL A 19 2.04 0.62 -0.10
N GLY A 20 0.93 1.17 -0.61
CA GLY A 20 0.89 2.05 -1.77
C GLY A 20 1.21 3.50 -1.41
N ILE A 21 1.36 4.34 -2.42
CA ILE A 21 1.66 5.77 -2.24
C ILE A 21 0.39 6.55 -1.89
N ASN A 22 -0.56 6.61 -2.83
CA ASN A 22 -1.87 7.22 -2.67
C ASN A 22 -2.84 6.73 -3.76
N PRO A 23 -4.15 6.91 -3.59
CA PRO A 23 -5.12 6.60 -4.63
C PRO A 23 -4.95 7.48 -5.88
N GLY A 24 -4.85 6.85 -7.05
CA GLY A 24 -5.13 7.52 -8.32
C GLY A 24 -6.62 7.82 -8.46
N VAL A 25 -7.01 8.69 -9.41
CA VAL A 25 -8.42 9.10 -9.61
C VAL A 25 -9.37 7.90 -9.76
N VAL A 26 -9.03 6.89 -10.57
CA VAL A 26 -9.88 5.70 -10.75
C VAL A 26 -10.06 4.96 -9.43
N SER A 27 -8.97 4.71 -8.69
CA SER A 27 -8.99 4.06 -7.38
C SER A 27 -9.84 4.84 -6.37
N GLY A 28 -9.66 6.16 -6.30
CA GLY A 28 -10.41 7.02 -5.39
C GLY A 28 -11.90 7.08 -5.72
N VAL A 29 -12.27 7.16 -7.00
CA VAL A 29 -13.68 7.20 -7.41
C VAL A 29 -14.37 5.86 -7.17
N LYS A 30 -13.70 4.75 -7.53
CA LYS A 30 -14.25 3.40 -7.34
C LYS A 30 -14.14 2.88 -5.91
N GLN A 31 -13.37 3.54 -5.05
CA GLN A 31 -13.01 3.06 -3.70
C GLN A 31 -12.29 1.69 -3.73
N LEU A 32 -11.37 1.51 -4.68
CA LEU A 32 -10.63 0.26 -4.89
C LEU A 32 -9.12 0.49 -4.88
N HIS A 33 -8.40 -0.30 -4.08
CA HIS A 33 -6.93 -0.30 -4.14
C HIS A 33 -6.46 -0.75 -5.51
N PHE A 34 -5.53 0.01 -6.11
CA PHE A 34 -5.00 -0.26 -7.45
C PHE A 34 -6.08 -0.46 -8.54
N GLY A 35 -7.20 0.28 -8.47
CA GLY A 35 -8.37 0.09 -9.35
C GLY A 35 -8.20 0.51 -10.82
N ASN A 36 -7.05 1.08 -11.22
CA ASN A 36 -6.76 1.34 -12.62
C ASN A 36 -6.40 0.01 -13.33
N PRO A 37 -7.09 -0.40 -14.42
CA PRO A 37 -6.79 -1.65 -15.13
C PRO A 37 -5.36 -1.75 -15.70
N GLN A 38 -4.68 -0.63 -15.91
CA GLN A 38 -3.27 -0.61 -16.33
C GLN A 38 -2.31 -0.80 -15.15
N ASN A 39 -2.79 -0.87 -13.91
CA ASN A 39 -1.96 -1.10 -12.75
C ASN A 39 -1.58 -2.59 -12.63
N PHE A 40 -0.29 -2.86 -12.45
CA PHE A 40 0.25 -4.21 -12.41
C PHE A 40 0.14 -4.92 -11.06
N PHE A 41 -0.40 -4.28 -10.02
CA PHE A 41 -0.46 -4.88 -8.68
C PHE A 41 -1.20 -6.23 -8.67
N TRP A 42 -2.44 -6.28 -9.17
CA TRP A 42 -3.25 -7.51 -9.13
C TRP A 42 -2.70 -8.63 -10.04
N PRO A 43 -2.34 -8.36 -11.31
CA PRO A 43 -1.65 -9.36 -12.13
C PRO A 43 -0.33 -9.83 -11.50
N GLY A 44 0.46 -8.92 -10.95
CA GLY A 44 1.74 -9.23 -10.32
C GLY A 44 1.58 -10.05 -9.04
N LEU A 45 0.55 -9.77 -8.24
CA LEU A 45 0.23 -10.53 -7.03
C LEU A 45 -0.07 -12.00 -7.39
N PHE A 46 -0.91 -12.24 -8.40
CA PHE A 46 -1.17 -13.59 -8.89
C PHE A 46 0.10 -14.24 -9.48
N GLN A 47 0.80 -13.55 -10.36
CA GLN A 47 2.01 -14.07 -11.02
C GLN A 47 3.15 -14.38 -10.04
N SER A 48 3.18 -13.72 -8.87
CA SER A 48 4.14 -14.02 -7.81
C SER A 48 3.88 -15.33 -7.08
N GLY A 49 2.68 -15.91 -7.23
CA GLY A 49 2.25 -17.11 -6.49
C GLY A 49 1.80 -16.83 -5.05
N LEU A 50 1.70 -15.57 -4.62
CA LEU A 50 1.19 -15.19 -3.29
C LEU A 50 -0.31 -15.48 -3.11
N ILE A 51 -1.05 -15.54 -4.22
CA ILE A 51 -2.45 -15.97 -4.25
C ILE A 51 -2.63 -17.05 -5.32
N PRO A 52 -3.54 -18.01 -5.13
CA PRO A 52 -3.68 -19.18 -6.01
C PRO A 52 -4.42 -18.89 -7.32
N GLU A 53 -5.08 -17.74 -7.42
CA GLU A 53 -5.90 -17.35 -8.57
C GLU A 53 -5.83 -15.85 -8.85
N ALA A 54 -6.08 -15.46 -10.09
CA ALA A 54 -6.16 -14.05 -10.46
C ALA A 54 -7.48 -13.45 -9.97
N ILE A 55 -7.41 -12.30 -9.31
CA ILE A 55 -8.59 -11.55 -8.86
C ILE A 55 -8.56 -10.11 -9.39
N GLN A 56 -9.72 -9.46 -9.41
CA GLN A 56 -9.85 -8.06 -9.82
C GLN A 56 -9.77 -7.12 -8.61
N PRO A 57 -9.51 -5.80 -8.80
CA PRO A 57 -9.51 -4.83 -7.70
C PRO A 57 -10.78 -4.85 -6.84
N GLU A 58 -11.94 -5.10 -7.46
CA GLU A 58 -13.24 -5.23 -6.81
C GLU A 58 -13.27 -6.36 -5.75
N ASP A 59 -12.47 -7.41 -5.98
CA ASP A 59 -12.34 -8.57 -5.10
C ASP A 59 -11.28 -8.37 -4.01
N GLY A 60 -10.67 -7.17 -3.90
CA GLY A 60 -9.56 -6.92 -2.99
C GLY A 60 -9.87 -7.15 -1.50
N HIS A 61 -11.15 -7.16 -1.11
CA HIS A 61 -11.61 -7.52 0.22
C HIS A 61 -11.22 -8.97 0.60
N ARG A 62 -11.08 -9.86 -0.39
CA ARG A 62 -10.67 -11.26 -0.21
C ARG A 62 -9.24 -11.39 0.30
N LEU A 63 -8.36 -10.41 0.07
CA LEU A 63 -6.97 -10.45 0.57
C LEU A 63 -6.92 -10.70 2.08
N ALA A 64 -7.71 -9.95 2.83
CA ALA A 64 -7.77 -10.12 4.27
C ALA A 64 -8.53 -11.41 4.61
N ALA A 65 -9.68 -11.67 3.99
CA ALA A 65 -10.52 -12.81 4.34
C ALA A 65 -9.85 -14.18 4.10
N GLU A 66 -9.12 -14.34 3.00
CA GLU A 66 -8.68 -15.65 2.50
C GLU A 66 -7.17 -15.86 2.60
N TRP A 67 -6.37 -14.80 2.45
CA TRP A 67 -4.90 -14.93 2.38
C TRP A 67 -4.16 -14.13 3.45
N ASN A 68 -4.87 -13.57 4.43
CA ASN A 68 -4.30 -12.85 5.56
C ASN A 68 -3.33 -11.73 5.15
N MET A 69 -3.64 -11.06 4.04
CA MET A 69 -2.91 -9.90 3.52
C MET A 69 -3.80 -8.65 3.50
N SER A 70 -3.23 -7.45 3.50
CA SER A 70 -4.00 -6.21 3.35
C SER A 70 -3.22 -5.14 2.60
N ILE A 71 -3.90 -4.05 2.23
CA ILE A 71 -3.36 -2.92 1.48
C ILE A 71 -3.71 -1.62 2.22
N VAL A 72 -2.74 -0.74 2.36
CA VAL A 72 -2.91 0.64 2.83
C VAL A 72 -2.19 1.60 1.89
N ASN A 73 -2.48 2.89 2.01
CA ASN A 73 -1.70 3.94 1.35
C ASN A 73 -1.01 4.83 2.37
N LEU A 74 0.20 5.30 2.03
CA LEU A 74 0.92 6.30 2.82
C LEU A 74 0.09 7.58 2.92
N VAL A 75 -0.34 8.13 1.79
CA VAL A 75 -1.20 9.33 1.71
C VAL A 75 -2.60 8.92 1.27
N GLN A 76 -3.62 9.37 2.00
CA GLN A 76 -5.02 9.01 1.73
C GLN A 76 -5.67 9.87 0.63
N ARG A 77 -5.09 11.05 0.36
CA ARG A 77 -5.61 12.01 -0.62
C ARG A 77 -5.49 11.45 -2.03
N THR A 78 -6.62 11.41 -2.74
CA THR A 78 -6.64 11.02 -4.16
C THR A 78 -6.01 12.12 -5.02
N THR A 79 -5.14 11.74 -5.97
CA THR A 79 -4.57 12.65 -6.96
C THR A 79 -4.60 12.07 -8.38
N PRO A 80 -4.59 12.92 -9.43
CA PRO A 80 -4.39 12.48 -10.81
C PRO A 80 -3.03 11.81 -11.03
N SER A 81 -1.98 12.38 -10.44
CA SER A 81 -0.61 11.88 -10.54
C SER A 81 0.06 11.86 -9.17
N THR A 82 1.00 10.93 -8.97
CA THR A 82 1.84 10.89 -7.78
C THR A 82 2.75 12.13 -7.68
N SER A 83 3.01 12.82 -8.79
CA SER A 83 3.74 14.10 -8.81
C SER A 83 2.98 15.24 -8.12
N ASP A 84 1.68 15.08 -7.91
CA ASP A 84 0.83 16.06 -7.22
C ASP A 84 0.91 15.94 -5.69
N LEU A 85 1.72 14.99 -5.20
CA LEU A 85 2.11 14.88 -3.80
C LEU A 85 3.45 15.55 -3.57
N SER A 86 3.49 16.47 -2.63
CA SER A 86 4.76 17.03 -2.19
C SER A 86 5.55 16.01 -1.36
N ARG A 87 6.89 16.09 -1.38
CA ARG A 87 7.72 15.29 -0.47
C ARG A 87 7.41 15.55 0.99
N GLN A 88 7.00 16.77 1.35
CA GLN A 88 6.63 17.11 2.71
C GLN A 88 5.35 16.40 3.13
N GLU A 89 4.31 16.43 2.29
CA GLU A 89 3.05 15.73 2.53
C GLU A 89 3.24 14.22 2.75
N MET A 90 4.09 13.58 1.93
CA MET A 90 4.40 12.17 2.13
C MET A 90 5.13 11.89 3.44
N ARG A 91 6.06 12.77 3.85
CA ARG A 91 6.75 12.66 5.15
C ARG A 91 5.81 12.87 6.32
N ASP A 92 4.91 13.85 6.23
CA ASP A 92 3.94 14.16 7.27
C ASP A 92 2.92 13.03 7.48
N ALA A 93 2.75 12.15 6.48
CA ALA A 93 1.88 10.98 6.57
C ALA A 93 2.55 9.74 7.21
N VAL A 94 3.88 9.71 7.32
CA VAL A 94 4.62 8.57 7.90
C VAL A 94 4.20 8.26 9.35
N PRO A 95 4.03 9.23 10.26
CA PRO A 95 3.64 8.94 11.65
C PRO A 95 2.32 8.17 11.76
N GLU A 96 1.33 8.50 10.91
CA GLU A 96 0.04 7.82 10.88
C GLU A 96 0.17 6.38 10.36
N LEU A 97 1.00 6.15 9.33
CA LEU A 97 1.31 4.80 8.86
C LEU A 97 1.99 3.98 9.96
N CYS A 98 2.99 4.55 10.67
CA CYS A 98 3.65 3.89 11.80
C CYS A 98 2.66 3.53 12.92
N ARG A 99 1.70 4.41 13.21
CA ARG A 99 0.64 4.15 14.20
C ARG A 99 -0.24 2.96 13.79
N LYS A 100 -0.66 2.90 12.52
CA LYS A 100 -1.45 1.78 11.97
C LYS A 100 -0.69 0.45 12.05
N ILE A 101 0.58 0.46 11.65
CA ILE A 101 1.48 -0.71 11.70
C ILE A 101 1.67 -1.17 13.15
N SER A 102 1.95 -0.25 14.07
CA SER A 102 2.19 -0.58 15.48
C SER A 102 0.95 -1.15 16.16
N ALA A 103 -0.24 -0.65 15.81
CA ALA A 103 -1.52 -1.17 16.32
C ALA A 103 -1.91 -2.54 15.69
N ASN A 104 -1.40 -2.84 14.49
CA ASN A 104 -1.74 -4.05 13.73
C ASN A 104 -0.46 -4.65 13.11
N PRO A 105 0.47 -5.17 13.94
CA PRO A 105 1.79 -5.56 13.46
C PRO A 105 1.68 -6.71 12.44
N PRO A 106 2.10 -6.50 11.18
CA PRO A 106 2.18 -7.57 10.19
C PRO A 106 3.52 -8.32 10.32
N ARG A 107 3.62 -9.51 9.73
CA ARG A 107 4.89 -10.24 9.64
C ARG A 107 5.85 -9.62 8.63
N VAL A 108 5.30 -9.12 7.52
CA VAL A 108 6.05 -8.45 6.44
C VAL A 108 5.33 -7.19 6.01
N ILE A 109 6.08 -6.11 5.79
CA ILE A 109 5.59 -4.89 5.15
C ILE A 109 6.22 -4.82 3.76
N CYS A 110 5.38 -4.74 2.73
CA CYS A 110 5.80 -4.64 1.34
C CYS A 110 5.45 -3.26 0.78
N PHE A 111 6.45 -2.39 0.64
CA PHE A 111 6.27 -1.09 0.00
C PHE A 111 6.21 -1.25 -1.52
N VAL A 112 5.07 -0.92 -2.13
CA VAL A 112 4.82 -1.06 -3.57
C VAL A 112 5.39 0.17 -4.30
N GLY A 113 6.69 0.36 -4.19
CA GLY A 113 7.41 1.48 -4.78
C GLY A 113 8.60 1.93 -3.93
N LYS A 114 9.78 1.98 -4.56
CA LYS A 114 11.04 2.37 -3.91
C LYS A 114 10.95 3.72 -3.18
N GLY A 115 10.40 4.72 -3.85
CA GLY A 115 10.30 6.09 -3.30
C GLY A 115 9.42 6.18 -2.06
N ILE A 116 8.44 5.27 -1.90
CA ILE A 116 7.58 5.22 -0.70
C ILE A 116 8.43 4.79 0.49
N TYR A 117 9.24 3.75 0.31
CA TYR A 117 10.15 3.29 1.35
C TYR A 117 11.23 4.33 1.66
N GLU A 118 11.81 4.98 0.65
CA GLU A 118 12.78 6.07 0.85
C GLU A 118 12.22 7.21 1.70
N ILE A 119 10.94 7.57 1.52
CA ILE A 119 10.25 8.54 2.38
C ILE A 119 10.05 7.97 3.80
N PHE A 120 9.60 6.72 3.90
CA PHE A 120 9.33 6.06 5.17
C PHE A 120 10.58 5.98 6.07
N VAL A 121 11.73 5.59 5.52
CA VAL A 121 12.99 5.50 6.28
C VAL A 121 13.80 6.81 6.30
N GLY A 122 13.37 7.84 5.56
CA GLY A 122 14.08 9.10 5.46
C GLY A 122 15.46 9.00 4.78
N SER A 123 15.66 8.01 3.90
CA SER A 123 16.95 7.74 3.25
C SER A 123 16.76 7.31 1.79
N SER A 124 17.55 7.88 0.88
CA SER A 124 17.61 7.48 -0.54
C SER A 124 18.61 6.36 -0.81
N LYS A 125 19.43 5.99 0.18
CA LYS A 125 20.45 4.93 0.08
C LYS A 125 19.84 3.56 0.38
N ILE A 126 18.85 3.16 -0.42
CA ILE A 126 18.18 1.87 -0.30
C ILE A 126 18.18 1.12 -1.63
N THR A 127 18.23 -0.20 -1.56
CA THR A 127 18.11 -1.12 -2.71
C THR A 127 16.71 -1.71 -2.77
N LEU A 128 16.30 -2.24 -3.92
CA LEU A 128 15.09 -3.05 -3.99
C LEU A 128 15.29 -4.39 -3.27
N GLY A 129 14.19 -5.04 -2.86
CA GLY A 129 14.19 -6.34 -2.21
C GLY A 129 14.08 -6.27 -0.69
N LEU A 130 14.39 -7.39 -0.03
CA LEU A 130 14.40 -7.47 1.43
C LEU A 130 15.44 -6.51 1.99
N GLN A 131 15.05 -5.76 3.01
CA GLN A 131 15.94 -4.84 3.70
C GLN A 131 16.48 -5.54 4.94
N ASP A 132 17.79 -5.46 5.16
CA ASP A 132 18.41 -5.89 6.40
C ASP A 132 17.73 -5.13 7.52
N SER A 133 17.04 -5.87 8.40
CA SER A 133 16.09 -5.39 9.40
C SER A 133 16.48 -4.03 10.00
N MET A 134 16.05 -2.97 9.34
CA MET A 134 16.19 -1.61 9.83
C MET A 134 14.86 -1.30 10.51
N HIS A 135 14.96 -1.09 11.82
CA HIS A 135 13.93 -0.57 12.72
C HIS A 135 12.96 -1.63 13.27
N ARG A 136 13.38 -2.24 14.39
CA ARG A 136 12.45 -2.49 15.51
C ARG A 136 12.13 -1.17 16.19
#